data_AF-A0A4D5R8Y9-F1
#
_entry.id   AF-A0A4D5R8Y9-F1
#
_cell.length_a   1.000
_cell.length_b   1.000
_cell.length_c   1.000
_cell.angle_alpha   90.00
_cell.angle_beta   90.00
_cell.angle_gamma   90.00
#
_symmetry.space_group_name_H-M   'P 1'
#
loop_
_entity.id
_entity.type
_entity.pdbx_description
1 polymer ?
#
loop_
_entity_poly.entity_id
_entity_poly.type
_entity_poly.pdbx_seq_one_letter_code
_entity_poly.pdbx_strand_id
1 'polypeptide(L)'
;MATPTSKKRKFVTDGVFKAELNEFLTRELAEDGYSGVEVRVTPTRTEIIILATRTQNVLGEKGRRIRELTSVVQKRFNFDEGTVELYAEKVATRGLCAIAQAESLRYKLIGGLAVRRACYGVLRFIMESGAKGCEVVVSGKLRGQRAKSMKFVDGLMIHSGEPTNDYVDTAVRHVLLRQGVLGIKVKIMLPWDPNGKIGPKRPLPDHVSIVEPKEENLPAQPMSEQKGAKPDMPLAAAPQ
;
A
#
# COMPACT_ATOMS: atom_id res chain seq x y z
N MET A 1 -21.07 19.56 29.37
CA MET A 1 -19.86 20.19 28.78
C MET A 1 -18.77 19.12 28.71
N ALA A 2 -18.15 18.93 27.54
CA ALA A 2 -17.06 17.95 27.41
C ALA A 2 -15.90 18.34 28.33
N THR A 3 -15.41 17.37 29.11
CA THR A 3 -14.26 17.60 29.98
C THR A 3 -13.05 18.00 29.13
N PRO A 4 -12.37 19.13 29.43
CA PRO A 4 -11.25 19.59 28.64
C PRO A 4 -10.12 18.54 28.69
N THR A 5 -9.86 17.91 27.55
CA THR A 5 -8.85 16.86 27.42
C THR A 5 -7.53 17.47 26.97
N SER A 6 -6.42 17.12 27.62
CA SER A 6 -5.10 17.63 27.24
C SER A 6 -4.72 17.15 25.84
N LYS A 7 -3.95 17.96 25.10
CA LYS A 7 -3.49 17.59 23.75
C LYS A 7 -2.80 16.23 23.72
N LYS A 8 -1.98 15.92 24.73
CA LYS A 8 -1.29 14.63 24.87
C LYS A 8 -2.29 13.47 24.97
N ARG A 9 -3.31 13.60 25.83
CA ARG A 9 -4.35 12.56 25.97
C ARG A 9 -5.17 12.42 24.71
N LYS A 10 -5.47 13.53 24.02
CA LYS A 10 -6.21 13.52 22.75
C LYS A 10 -5.49 12.69 21.67
N PHE A 11 -4.19 12.89 21.46
CA PHE A 11 -3.44 12.09 20.48
C PHE A 11 -3.43 10.60 20.81
N VAL A 12 -3.36 10.26 22.10
CA VAL A 12 -3.40 8.86 22.55
C VAL A 12 -4.79 8.26 22.31
N THR A 13 -5.87 8.98 22.62
CA THR A 13 -7.24 8.49 22.37
C THR A 13 -7.50 8.29 20.89
N ASP A 14 -7.04 9.20 20.04
CA ASP A 14 -7.20 9.11 18.58
C ASP A 14 -6.40 7.91 18.01
N GLY A 15 -5.21 7.64 18.58
CA GLY A 15 -4.39 6.48 18.23
C GLY A 15 -5.03 5.15 18.65
N VAL A 16 -5.60 5.10 19.86
CA VAL A 16 -6.33 3.91 20.37
C VAL A 16 -7.57 3.66 19.51
N PHE A 17 -8.30 4.70 19.14
CA PHE A 17 -9.44 4.62 18.22
C PHE A 17 -9.03 3.99 16.87
N LYS A 18 -7.96 4.48 16.25
CA LYS A 18 -7.47 3.93 14.97
C LYS A 18 -7.02 2.47 15.11
N ALA A 19 -6.38 2.11 16.22
CA ALA A 19 -5.92 0.75 16.47
C ALA A 19 -7.09 -0.23 16.64
N GLU A 20 -8.11 0.13 17.43
CA GLU A 20 -9.30 -0.69 17.65
C GLU A 20 -10.10 -0.87 16.35
N LEU A 21 -10.29 0.24 15.59
CA LEU A 21 -10.97 0.20 14.30
C LEU A 21 -10.24 -0.70 13.29
N ASN A 22 -8.92 -0.59 13.21
CA ASN A 22 -8.12 -1.41 12.30
C ASN A 22 -8.19 -2.90 12.65
N GLU A 23 -8.14 -3.26 13.92
CA GLU A 23 -8.25 -4.66 14.37
C GLU A 23 -9.64 -5.23 14.10
N PHE A 24 -10.70 -4.47 14.37
CA PHE A 24 -12.07 -4.85 14.06
C PHE A 24 -12.26 -5.13 12.56
N LEU A 25 -11.87 -4.19 11.70
CA LEU A 25 -12.00 -4.33 10.26
C LEU A 25 -11.10 -5.44 9.69
N THR A 26 -9.92 -5.65 10.26
CA THR A 26 -9.03 -6.76 9.85
C THR A 26 -9.69 -8.11 10.08
N ARG A 27 -10.44 -8.29 11.18
CA ARG A 27 -11.14 -9.54 11.47
C ARG A 27 -12.36 -9.74 10.59
N GLU A 28 -13.18 -8.70 10.46
CA GLU A 28 -14.47 -8.75 9.75
C GLU A 28 -14.29 -8.83 8.22
N LEU A 29 -13.32 -8.09 7.67
CA LEU A 29 -13.08 -7.97 6.22
C LEU A 29 -11.86 -8.79 5.76
N ALA A 30 -11.41 -9.77 6.56
CA ALA A 30 -10.29 -10.65 6.20
C ALA A 30 -10.55 -11.34 4.85
N GLU A 31 -11.78 -11.85 4.66
CA GLU A 31 -12.20 -12.54 3.43
C GLU A 31 -12.27 -11.61 2.23
N ASP A 32 -12.43 -10.30 2.40
CA ASP A 32 -12.60 -9.36 1.30
C ASP A 32 -11.29 -8.70 0.85
N GLY A 33 -10.18 -9.10 1.48
CA GLY A 33 -8.85 -8.58 1.19
C GLY A 33 -8.73 -7.13 1.64
N TYR A 34 -9.03 -6.89 2.92
CA TYR A 34 -8.73 -5.64 3.63
C TYR A 34 -7.23 -5.33 3.57
N SER A 35 -6.89 -4.06 3.35
CA SER A 35 -5.52 -3.56 3.27
C SER A 35 -5.21 -2.57 4.38
N GLY A 36 -6.17 -1.72 4.76
CA GLY A 36 -5.96 -0.69 5.77
C GLY A 36 -7.14 0.26 5.87
N VAL A 37 -7.03 1.20 6.81
CA VAL A 37 -8.05 2.22 7.08
C VAL A 37 -7.40 3.59 7.21
N GLU A 38 -8.01 4.57 6.56
CA GLU A 38 -7.70 5.99 6.70
C GLU A 38 -8.87 6.69 7.38
N VAL A 39 -8.60 7.45 8.43
CA VAL A 39 -9.62 8.22 9.16
C VAL A 39 -9.35 9.69 8.90
N ARG A 40 -10.32 10.37 8.30
CA ARG A 40 -10.31 11.82 8.09
C ARG A 40 -11.35 12.45 9.01
N VAL A 41 -10.86 13.22 9.97
CA VAL A 41 -11.71 13.89 10.96
C VAL A 41 -11.95 15.32 10.51
N THR A 42 -13.19 15.61 10.12
CA THR A 42 -13.69 16.97 9.90
C THR A 42 -14.47 17.40 11.16
N PRO A 43 -14.53 18.69 11.52
CA PRO A 43 -15.25 19.13 12.72
C PRO A 43 -16.74 18.72 12.77
N THR A 44 -17.34 18.47 11.60
CA THR A 44 -18.76 18.10 11.45
C THR A 44 -18.97 16.60 11.20
N ARG A 45 -18.01 15.91 10.57
CA ARG A 45 -18.13 14.51 10.14
C ARG A 45 -16.80 13.78 10.25
N THR A 46 -16.86 12.50 10.58
CA THR A 46 -15.71 11.61 10.55
C THR A 46 -15.87 10.65 9.38
N GLU A 47 -14.99 10.80 8.39
CA GLU A 47 -14.96 9.96 7.21
C GLU A 47 -13.95 8.83 7.42
N ILE A 48 -14.42 7.59 7.31
CA ILE A 48 -13.61 6.38 7.45
C ILE A 48 -13.49 5.74 6.08
N ILE A 49 -12.30 5.77 5.50
CA ILE A 49 -12.01 5.20 4.18
C ILE A 49 -11.39 3.82 4.39
N ILE A 50 -12.13 2.78 4.00
CA ILE A 50 -11.69 1.39 4.01
C ILE A 50 -10.99 1.10 2.69
N LEU A 51 -9.71 0.75 2.77
CA LEU A 51 -8.92 0.31 1.63
C LEU A 51 -9.05 -1.22 1.51
N ALA A 52 -9.69 -1.67 0.44
CA ALA A 52 -9.90 -3.10 0.19
C ALA A 52 -9.65 -3.48 -1.27
N THR A 53 -9.38 -4.76 -1.51
CA THR A 53 -9.22 -5.28 -2.88
C THR A 53 -10.57 -5.56 -3.56
N ARG A 54 -11.55 -6.09 -2.82
CA ARG A 54 -12.90 -6.41 -3.30
C ARG A 54 -13.94 -5.47 -2.66
N THR A 55 -14.03 -4.24 -3.18
CA THR A 55 -14.94 -3.21 -2.64
C THR A 55 -16.43 -3.58 -2.71
N GLN A 56 -16.83 -4.35 -3.73
CA GLN A 56 -18.23 -4.80 -3.87
C GLN A 56 -18.69 -5.68 -2.71
N ASN A 57 -17.85 -6.59 -2.23
CA ASN A 57 -18.19 -7.44 -1.09
C ASN A 57 -18.23 -6.67 0.24
N VAL A 58 -17.35 -5.67 0.39
CA VAL A 58 -17.35 -4.77 1.56
C VAL A 58 -18.64 -3.95 1.61
N LEU A 59 -19.13 -3.49 0.45
CA LEU A 59 -20.41 -2.79 0.33
C LEU A 59 -21.59 -3.72 0.65
N GLY A 60 -21.52 -4.97 0.17
CA GLY A 60 -22.56 -5.98 0.31
C GLY A 60 -23.78 -5.71 -0.57
N GLU A 61 -24.83 -6.52 -0.40
CA GLU A 61 -26.07 -6.40 -1.18
C GLU A 61 -26.73 -5.04 -0.98
N LYS A 62 -26.82 -4.23 -2.04
CA LYS A 62 -27.42 -2.88 -2.02
C LYS A 62 -26.85 -1.98 -0.90
N GLY A 63 -25.59 -2.16 -0.50
CA GLY A 63 -24.99 -1.38 0.58
C GLY A 63 -25.42 -1.80 1.99
N ARG A 64 -26.00 -2.98 2.17
CA ARG A 64 -26.43 -3.48 3.48
C ARG A 64 -25.26 -3.60 4.45
N ARG A 65 -24.15 -4.23 4.01
CA ARG A 65 -23.01 -4.52 4.89
C ARG A 65 -22.32 -3.25 5.36
N ILE A 66 -22.13 -2.26 4.48
CA ILE A 66 -21.53 -0.98 4.91
C ILE A 66 -22.39 -0.24 5.93
N ARG A 67 -23.73 -0.29 5.80
CA ARG A 67 -24.66 0.33 6.77
C ARG A 67 -24.62 -0.37 8.12
N GLU A 68 -24.51 -1.70 8.12
CA GLU A 68 -24.31 -2.50 9.34
C GLU A 68 -22.98 -2.12 10.02
N LEU A 69 -21.88 -2.03 9.25
CA LEU A 69 -20.58 -1.58 9.76
C LEU A 69 -20.65 -0.16 10.34
N THR A 70 -21.28 0.78 9.65
CA THR A 70 -21.49 2.15 10.15
C THR A 70 -22.24 2.14 11.49
N SER A 71 -23.31 1.34 11.58
CA SER A 71 -24.12 1.23 12.81
C SER A 71 -23.31 0.66 13.98
N VAL A 72 -22.47 -0.34 13.72
CA VAL A 72 -21.60 -0.95 14.75
C VAL A 72 -20.55 0.04 15.22
N VAL A 73 -19.87 0.72 14.30
CA VAL A 73 -18.84 1.73 14.62
C VAL A 73 -19.46 2.89 15.41
N GLN A 74 -20.61 3.38 14.97
CA GLN A 74 -21.31 4.48 15.63
C GLN A 74 -21.71 4.11 17.08
N LYS A 75 -22.30 2.92 17.28
CA LYS A 75 -22.71 2.46 18.62
C LYS A 75 -21.52 2.13 19.52
N ARG A 76 -20.44 1.56 18.97
CA ARG A 76 -19.25 1.18 19.74
C ARG A 76 -18.51 2.38 20.30
N PHE A 77 -18.35 3.43 19.49
CA PHE A 77 -17.61 4.63 19.85
C PHE A 77 -18.51 5.78 20.33
N ASN A 78 -19.82 5.53 20.44
CA ASN A 78 -20.83 6.46 20.94
C ASN A 78 -20.81 7.81 20.18
N PHE A 79 -20.76 7.74 18.86
CA PHE A 79 -20.92 8.90 17.98
C PHE A 79 -22.38 9.27 17.81
N ASP A 80 -22.65 10.56 17.61
CA ASP A 80 -23.98 11.05 17.26
C ASP A 80 -24.42 10.49 15.88
N GLU A 81 -25.74 10.38 15.69
CA GLU A 81 -26.33 9.87 14.46
C GLU A 81 -25.95 10.75 13.26
N GLY A 82 -25.44 10.12 12.21
CA GLY A 82 -25.02 10.81 10.97
C GLY A 82 -23.66 11.51 11.03
N THR A 83 -22.91 11.39 12.13
CA THR A 83 -21.54 11.95 12.20
C THR A 83 -20.50 11.08 11.50
N VAL A 84 -20.72 9.76 11.43
CA VAL A 84 -19.75 8.80 10.87
C VAL A 84 -20.20 8.31 9.49
N GLU A 85 -19.32 8.44 8.51
CA GLU A 85 -19.54 7.94 7.14
C GLU A 85 -18.40 6.99 6.76
N LEU A 86 -18.75 5.81 6.22
CA LEU A 86 -17.79 4.82 5.73
C LEU A 86 -17.76 4.85 4.20
N TYR A 87 -16.56 4.93 3.65
CA TYR A 87 -16.28 4.82 2.23
C TYR A 87 -15.44 3.58 1.96
N ALA A 88 -15.67 2.90 0.84
CA ALA A 88 -14.85 1.78 0.39
C ALA A 88 -14.07 2.18 -0.86
N GLU A 89 -12.76 2.21 -0.76
CA GLU A 89 -11.86 2.55 -1.86
C GLU A 89 -11.02 1.32 -2.27
N LYS A 90 -10.78 1.20 -3.57
CA LYS A 90 -10.00 0.10 -4.12
C LYS A 90 -8.52 0.41 -4.04
N VAL A 91 -7.74 -0.50 -3.46
CA VAL A 91 -6.27 -0.43 -3.48
C VAL A 91 -5.76 -0.46 -4.93
N ALA A 92 -4.90 0.50 -5.29
CA ALA A 92 -4.36 0.64 -6.65
C ALA A 92 -3.65 -0.65 -7.13
N THR A 93 -2.67 -1.13 -6.38
CA THR A 93 -1.84 -2.31 -6.72
C THR A 93 -1.92 -3.35 -5.62
N ARG A 94 -2.90 -4.26 -5.71
CA ARG A 94 -3.11 -5.31 -4.68
C ARG A 94 -1.90 -6.20 -4.41
N GLY A 95 -1.01 -6.35 -5.41
CA GLY A 95 0.16 -7.22 -5.31
C GLY A 95 1.26 -6.68 -4.41
N LEU A 96 1.28 -5.36 -4.18
CA LEU A 96 2.29 -4.70 -3.37
C LEU A 96 1.89 -4.51 -1.90
N CYS A 97 0.62 -4.76 -1.57
CA CYS A 97 0.15 -4.75 -0.18
C CYS A 97 0.46 -6.09 0.50
N ALA A 98 1.28 -6.06 1.55
CA ALA A 98 1.66 -7.26 2.29
C ALA A 98 0.48 -7.91 3.02
N ILE A 99 -0.45 -7.11 3.55
CA ILE A 99 -1.64 -7.60 4.28
C ILE A 99 -2.55 -8.39 3.34
N ALA A 100 -2.87 -7.82 2.17
CA ALA A 100 -3.73 -8.48 1.18
C ALA A 100 -3.11 -9.79 0.68
N GLN A 101 -1.79 -9.84 0.50
CA GLN A 101 -1.09 -11.06 0.11
C GLN A 101 -1.02 -12.10 1.24
N ALA A 102 -0.86 -11.67 2.49
CA ALA A 102 -0.87 -12.54 3.65
C ALA A 102 -2.25 -13.20 3.87
N GLU A 103 -3.35 -12.44 3.74
CA GLU A 103 -4.71 -12.99 3.81
C GLU A 103 -4.99 -13.93 2.62
N SER A 104 -4.58 -13.56 1.41
CA SER A 104 -4.67 -14.44 0.23
C SER A 104 -3.94 -15.77 0.45
N LEU A 105 -2.75 -15.74 1.03
CA LEU A 105 -1.99 -16.94 1.38
C LEU A 105 -2.71 -17.76 2.47
N ARG A 106 -3.28 -17.11 3.48
CA ARG A 106 -4.07 -17.76 4.54
C ARG A 106 -5.25 -18.55 3.94
N TYR A 107 -6.07 -17.94 3.09
CA TYR A 107 -7.22 -18.63 2.49
C TYR A 107 -6.81 -19.75 1.53
N LYS A 108 -5.70 -19.60 0.79
CA LYS A 108 -5.15 -20.69 -0.03
C LYS A 108 -4.74 -21.91 0.81
N LEU A 109 -4.15 -21.69 1.98
CA LEU A 109 -3.77 -22.76 2.90
C LEU A 109 -4.98 -23.42 3.57
N ILE A 110 -5.98 -22.62 3.97
CA ILE A 110 -7.26 -23.15 4.50
C ILE A 110 -7.99 -23.97 3.43
N GLY A 111 -7.96 -23.52 2.18
CA GLY A 111 -8.52 -24.25 1.03
C GLY A 111 -7.78 -25.55 0.67
N GLY A 112 -6.81 -25.99 1.47
CA GLY A 112 -6.12 -27.27 1.30
C GLY A 112 -5.01 -27.26 0.24
N LEU A 113 -4.64 -26.09 -0.28
CA LEU A 113 -3.56 -25.99 -1.26
C LEU A 113 -2.21 -26.30 -0.58
N ALA A 114 -1.35 -27.07 -1.25
CA ALA A 114 -0.05 -27.42 -0.71
C ALA A 114 0.81 -26.18 -0.43
N VAL A 115 1.48 -26.14 0.74
CA VAL A 115 2.21 -24.95 1.23
C VAL A 115 3.18 -24.37 0.20
N ARG A 116 4.04 -25.21 -0.41
CA ARG A 116 4.99 -24.76 -1.44
C ARG A 116 4.28 -24.15 -2.65
N ARG A 117 3.21 -24.78 -3.13
CA ARG A 117 2.42 -24.30 -4.27
C ARG A 117 1.76 -22.97 -3.95
N ALA A 118 1.19 -22.82 -2.75
CA ALA A 118 0.56 -21.59 -2.30
C ALA A 118 1.58 -20.43 -2.19
N CYS A 119 2.75 -20.69 -1.58
CA CYS A 119 3.81 -19.70 -1.42
C CYS A 119 4.40 -19.25 -2.76
N TYR A 120 4.78 -20.18 -3.65
CA TYR A 120 5.30 -19.80 -4.98
C TYR A 120 4.26 -19.06 -5.82
N GLY A 121 2.98 -19.41 -5.71
CA GLY A 121 1.92 -18.68 -6.40
C GLY A 121 1.74 -17.24 -5.90
N VAL A 122 1.95 -16.97 -4.61
CA VAL A 122 1.90 -15.62 -4.04
C VAL A 122 3.18 -14.84 -4.37
N LEU A 123 4.34 -15.46 -4.19
CA LEU A 123 5.66 -14.88 -4.50
C LEU A 123 5.74 -14.43 -5.96
N ARG A 124 5.34 -15.30 -6.91
CA ARG A 124 5.28 -14.96 -8.33
C ARG A 124 4.34 -13.79 -8.61
N PHE A 125 3.16 -13.78 -7.98
CA PHE A 125 2.19 -12.69 -8.15
C PHE A 125 2.72 -11.34 -7.63
N ILE A 126 3.50 -11.34 -6.54
CA ILE A 126 4.13 -10.13 -5.99
C ILE A 126 5.20 -9.59 -6.95
N MET A 127 6.06 -10.46 -7.47
CA MET A 127 7.10 -10.07 -8.43
C MET A 127 6.49 -9.58 -9.76
N GLU A 128 5.47 -10.26 -10.29
CA GLU A 128 4.72 -9.83 -11.48
C GLU A 128 4.02 -8.48 -11.29
N SER A 129 3.69 -8.12 -10.04
CA SER A 129 3.10 -6.83 -9.69
C SER A 129 4.13 -5.69 -9.58
N GLY A 130 5.41 -5.96 -9.86
CA GLY A 130 6.48 -4.96 -9.90
C GLY A 130 7.19 -4.69 -8.57
N ALA A 131 7.15 -5.64 -7.62
CA ALA A 131 7.96 -5.54 -6.41
C ALA A 131 9.46 -5.68 -6.75
N LYS A 132 10.33 -5.00 -6.00
CA LYS A 132 11.80 -5.18 -6.12
C LYS A 132 12.25 -6.53 -5.56
N GLY A 133 11.52 -7.03 -4.57
CA GLY A 133 11.70 -8.35 -4.01
C GLY A 133 10.65 -8.66 -2.96
N CYS A 134 10.61 -9.92 -2.56
CA CYS A 134 9.66 -10.41 -1.57
C CYS A 134 10.23 -11.58 -0.78
N GLU A 135 9.75 -11.70 0.46
CA GLU A 135 10.09 -12.79 1.37
C GLU A 135 8.79 -13.30 2.00
N VAL A 136 8.50 -14.58 1.79
CA VAL A 136 7.37 -15.28 2.40
C VAL A 136 7.91 -16.37 3.32
N VAL A 137 7.60 -16.26 4.61
CA VAL A 137 7.96 -17.24 5.63
C VAL A 137 6.70 -17.91 6.15
N VAL A 138 6.67 -19.24 6.11
CA VAL A 138 5.62 -20.05 6.73
C VAL A 138 6.24 -20.91 7.82
N SER A 139 5.81 -20.68 9.06
CA SER A 139 6.31 -21.37 10.25
C SER A 139 5.21 -22.15 10.95
N GLY A 140 5.55 -23.31 11.50
CA GLY A 140 4.64 -24.14 12.31
C GLY A 140 4.74 -25.63 11.97
N LYS A 141 3.71 -26.40 12.31
CA LYS A 141 3.69 -27.86 12.10
C LYS A 141 3.41 -28.19 10.62
N LEU A 142 4.46 -28.58 9.89
CA LEU A 142 4.40 -28.92 8.47
C LEU A 142 4.63 -30.42 8.27
N ARG A 143 3.58 -31.16 7.88
CA ARG A 143 3.57 -32.62 7.60
C ARG A 143 4.13 -33.52 8.72
N GLY A 144 4.37 -33.00 9.93
CA GLY A 144 4.93 -33.75 11.06
C GLY A 144 4.71 -33.05 12.40
N GLN A 145 5.06 -33.73 13.49
CA GLN A 145 4.82 -33.23 14.85
C GLN A 145 5.75 -32.06 15.24
N ARG A 146 6.98 -32.04 14.71
CA ARG A 146 7.96 -30.99 14.96
C ARG A 146 7.70 -29.79 14.06
N ALA A 147 7.77 -28.59 14.63
CA ALA A 147 7.66 -27.35 13.87
C ALA A 147 8.83 -27.19 12.88
N LYS A 148 8.52 -26.62 11.72
CA LYS A 148 9.47 -26.26 10.66
C LYS A 148 9.18 -24.83 10.20
N SER A 149 10.20 -24.16 9.68
CA SER A 149 10.07 -22.85 9.04
C SER A 149 10.54 -22.98 7.59
N MET A 150 9.66 -22.67 6.64
CA MET A 150 9.99 -22.60 5.22
C MET A 150 10.07 -21.14 4.82
N LYS A 151 11.23 -20.74 4.28
CA LYS A 151 11.50 -19.40 3.79
C LYS A 151 11.55 -19.43 2.25
N PHE A 152 10.76 -18.57 1.61
CA PHE A 152 10.73 -18.38 0.16
C PHE A 152 11.12 -16.93 -0.10
N VAL A 153 12.18 -16.71 -0.88
CA VAL A 153 12.73 -15.37 -1.18
C VAL A 153 12.89 -15.24 -2.68
N ASP A 154 12.60 -14.06 -3.20
CA ASP A 154 12.87 -13.67 -4.58
C ASP A 154 13.16 -12.17 -4.67
N GLY A 155 14.04 -11.77 -5.58
CA GLY A 155 14.50 -10.38 -5.74
C GLY A 155 15.36 -9.83 -4.59
N LEU A 156 15.37 -8.50 -4.47
CA LEU A 156 16.15 -7.76 -3.46
C LEU A 156 15.34 -7.55 -2.18
N MET A 157 15.97 -7.75 -1.01
CA MET A 157 15.35 -7.48 0.29
C MET A 157 16.34 -6.85 1.27
N ILE A 158 16.04 -5.64 1.72
CA ILE A 158 16.80 -4.93 2.76
C ILE A 158 16.30 -5.33 4.16
N HIS A 159 17.21 -5.30 5.14
CA HIS A 159 16.95 -5.77 6.51
C HIS A 159 17.33 -4.77 7.60
N SER A 160 18.05 -3.71 7.27
CA SER A 160 18.67 -2.79 8.24
C SER A 160 18.48 -1.33 7.83
N GLY A 161 18.46 -0.44 8.83
CA GLY A 161 18.35 0.99 8.65
C GLY A 161 16.92 1.49 8.38
N GLU A 162 16.77 2.82 8.40
CA GLU A 162 15.49 3.50 8.18
C GLU A 162 14.80 3.16 6.86
N PRO A 163 15.51 2.90 5.73
CA PRO A 163 14.85 2.49 4.49
C PRO A 163 13.97 1.25 4.65
N THR A 164 14.23 0.40 5.65
CA THR A 164 13.38 -0.77 5.92
C THR A 164 11.96 -0.36 6.33
N ASN A 165 11.79 0.73 7.08
CA ASN A 165 10.48 1.21 7.52
C ASN A 165 9.66 1.79 6.37
N ASP A 166 10.33 2.42 5.40
CA ASP A 166 9.68 3.09 4.26
C ASP A 166 9.47 2.16 3.05
N TYR A 167 10.43 1.28 2.75
CA TYR A 167 10.41 0.43 1.57
C TYR A 167 9.81 -0.95 1.80
N VAL A 168 9.85 -1.48 3.03
CA VAL A 168 9.44 -2.86 3.29
C VAL A 168 8.10 -2.87 3.99
N ASP A 169 7.05 -3.25 3.25
CA ASP A 169 5.75 -3.55 3.85
C ASP A 169 5.78 -4.97 4.42
N THR A 170 5.30 -5.14 5.66
CA THR A 170 5.33 -6.42 6.36
C THR A 170 3.97 -6.78 6.95
N ALA A 171 3.58 -8.04 6.80
CA ALA A 171 2.35 -8.55 7.38
C ALA A 171 2.58 -9.92 8.02
N VAL A 172 2.03 -10.09 9.22
CA VAL A 172 2.01 -11.38 9.93
C VAL A 172 0.57 -11.83 10.12
N ARG A 173 0.28 -13.08 9.78
CA ARG A 173 -1.05 -13.68 9.93
C ARG A 173 -0.97 -15.09 10.49
N HIS A 174 -2.05 -15.50 11.14
CA HIS A 174 -2.20 -16.83 11.71
C HIS A 174 -3.20 -17.63 10.90
N VAL A 175 -2.88 -18.90 10.65
CA VAL A 175 -3.74 -19.84 9.95
C VAL A 175 -4.09 -20.98 10.89
N LEU A 176 -5.38 -21.14 11.15
CA LEU A 176 -5.91 -22.25 11.95
C LEU A 176 -6.07 -23.47 11.04
N LEU A 177 -5.27 -24.51 11.26
CA LEU A 177 -5.40 -25.80 10.60
C LEU A 177 -5.71 -26.88 11.65
N ARG A 178 -6.20 -28.04 11.20
CA ARG A 178 -6.57 -29.15 12.09
C ARG A 178 -5.44 -29.62 13.01
N GLN A 179 -4.19 -29.53 12.57
CA GLN A 179 -3.01 -29.94 13.35
C GLN A 179 -2.51 -28.87 14.34
N GLY A 180 -3.02 -27.64 14.25
CA GLY A 180 -2.57 -26.48 15.02
C GLY A 180 -2.48 -25.21 14.17
N VAL A 181 -1.80 -24.20 14.70
CA VAL A 181 -1.66 -22.90 14.05
C VAL A 181 -0.37 -22.84 13.22
N LEU A 182 -0.47 -22.35 11.98
CA LEU A 182 0.67 -21.90 11.19
C LEU A 182 0.79 -20.37 11.25
N GLY A 183 2.02 -19.87 11.32
CA GLY A 183 2.34 -18.47 11.13
C GLY A 183 2.73 -18.18 9.68
N ILE A 184 2.17 -17.13 9.11
CA ILE A 184 2.59 -16.55 7.84
C ILE A 184 3.25 -15.21 8.15
N LYS A 185 4.41 -14.96 7.56
CA LYS A 185 5.03 -13.64 7.50
C LYS A 185 5.36 -13.32 6.04
N VAL A 186 4.79 -12.24 5.51
CA VAL A 186 5.07 -11.72 4.17
C VAL A 186 5.80 -10.40 4.33
N LYS A 187 6.92 -10.23 3.62
CA LYS A 187 7.62 -8.96 3.44
C LYS A 187 7.67 -8.65 1.95
N ILE A 188 7.35 -7.42 1.58
CA ILE A 188 7.40 -6.94 0.19
C ILE A 188 8.28 -5.71 0.16
N MET A 189 9.34 -5.73 -0.65
CA MET A 189 10.15 -4.56 -0.93
C MET A 189 9.51 -3.79 -2.09
N LEU A 190 8.99 -2.61 -1.76
CA LEU A 190 8.31 -1.73 -2.71
C LEU A 190 9.30 -1.17 -3.74
N PRO A 191 8.85 -0.90 -4.98
CA PRO A 191 9.66 -0.16 -5.94
C PRO A 191 9.78 1.30 -5.52
N TRP A 192 10.86 1.95 -5.97
CA TRP A 192 10.98 3.41 -5.84
C TRP A 192 10.12 4.06 -6.94
N ASP A 193 9.29 5.04 -6.56
CA ASP A 193 8.42 5.77 -7.48
C ASP A 193 8.50 7.28 -7.18
N PRO A 194 8.99 8.12 -8.11
CA PRO A 194 9.01 9.58 -7.94
C PRO A 194 7.64 10.19 -7.62
N ASN A 195 6.56 9.59 -8.14
CA ASN A 195 5.20 10.08 -7.92
C ASN A 195 4.66 9.70 -6.53
N GLY A 196 5.22 8.65 -5.91
CA GLY A 196 4.83 8.15 -4.61
C GLY A 196 3.49 7.44 -4.55
N LYS A 197 3.02 6.87 -5.67
CA LYS A 197 1.74 6.13 -5.72
C LYS A 197 1.92 4.66 -5.32
N ILE A 198 3.02 4.08 -5.78
CA ILE A 198 3.28 2.63 -5.69
C ILE A 198 4.28 2.31 -4.58
N GLY A 199 5.14 3.26 -4.23
CA GLY A 199 6.15 3.12 -3.20
C GLY A 199 6.68 4.48 -2.74
N PRO A 200 7.78 4.50 -1.97
CA PRO A 200 8.32 5.72 -1.40
C PRO A 200 8.90 6.65 -2.46
N LYS A 201 8.71 7.96 -2.26
CA LYS A 201 9.24 9.03 -3.12
C LYS A 201 10.76 9.18 -2.99
N ARG A 202 11.29 8.97 -1.78
CA ARG A 202 12.71 9.11 -1.48
C ARG A 202 13.46 7.91 -2.04
N PRO A 203 14.48 8.08 -2.90
CA PRO A 203 15.30 6.96 -3.36
C PRO A 203 16.05 6.33 -2.19
N LEU A 204 16.63 5.15 -2.41
CA LEU A 204 17.50 4.54 -1.41
C LEU A 204 18.70 5.48 -1.15
N PRO A 205 19.19 5.59 0.10
CA PRO A 205 20.25 6.54 0.45
C PRO A 205 21.58 6.34 -0.29
N ASP A 206 21.83 5.11 -0.77
CA ASP A 206 23.01 4.69 -1.53
C ASP A 206 22.82 4.79 -3.05
N HIS A 207 21.60 5.06 -3.52
CA HIS A 207 21.30 5.14 -4.95
C HIS A 207 21.59 6.52 -5.53
N VAL A 208 22.73 6.67 -6.20
CA VAL A 208 23.13 7.90 -6.91
C VAL A 208 22.74 7.80 -8.39
N SER A 209 21.89 8.71 -8.85
CA SER A 209 21.51 8.83 -10.27
C SER A 209 22.42 9.85 -10.95
N ILE A 210 23.25 9.40 -11.90
CA ILE A 210 24.11 10.26 -12.71
C ILE A 210 23.35 10.56 -14.00
N VAL A 211 23.09 11.84 -14.28
CA VAL A 211 22.42 12.26 -15.51
C VAL A 211 23.45 12.33 -16.63
N GLU A 212 23.13 11.74 -17.78
CA GLU A 212 23.98 11.81 -18.96
C GLU A 212 24.09 13.27 -19.45
N PRO A 213 25.30 13.74 -19.79
CA PRO A 213 25.47 15.08 -20.32
C PRO A 213 24.70 15.21 -21.64
N LYS A 214 24.15 16.39 -21.89
CA LYS A 214 23.54 16.68 -23.19
C LYS A 214 24.62 16.64 -24.27
N GLU A 215 24.27 16.09 -25.43
CA GLU A 215 25.13 16.19 -26.62
C GLU A 215 25.21 17.65 -27.05
N GLU A 216 26.30 18.32 -26.69
CA GLU A 216 26.62 19.65 -27.17
C GLU A 216 27.34 19.54 -28.51
N ASN A 217 26.66 19.93 -29.59
CA ASN A 217 27.31 20.11 -30.88
C ASN A 217 28.27 21.30 -30.75
N LEU A 218 29.57 21.02 -30.78
CA LEU A 218 30.58 22.07 -30.78
C LEU A 218 30.36 22.95 -32.03
N PRO A 219 30.13 24.26 -31.87
CA PRO A 219 29.97 25.14 -33.01
C PRO A 219 31.29 25.17 -33.79
N ALA A 220 31.24 24.77 -35.07
CA ALA A 220 32.43 24.75 -35.93
C ALA A 220 32.98 26.16 -36.21
N GLN A 221 32.12 27.19 -36.13
CA GLN A 221 32.45 28.59 -36.34
C GLN A 221 31.64 29.47 -35.38
N PRO A 222 32.16 30.64 -34.99
CA PRO A 222 31.42 31.60 -34.18
C PRO A 222 30.20 32.12 -34.97
N MET A 223 29.00 31.90 -34.45
CA MET A 223 27.75 32.45 -35.00
C MET A 223 27.16 33.49 -34.05
N SER A 224 26.65 34.59 -34.60
CA SER A 224 25.86 35.58 -33.86
C SER A 224 24.37 35.35 -34.11
N GLU A 225 23.59 35.13 -33.06
CA GLU A 225 22.13 35.05 -33.15
C GLU A 225 21.51 36.37 -32.65
N GLN A 226 20.92 37.14 -33.55
CA GLN A 226 20.27 38.42 -33.20
C GLN A 226 18.78 38.19 -32.96
N LYS A 227 18.39 38.00 -31.69
CA LYS A 227 16.96 37.92 -31.31
C LYS A 227 16.31 39.31 -31.40
N GLY A 228 15.51 39.54 -32.44
CA GLY A 228 14.68 40.75 -32.57
C GLY A 228 14.57 41.41 -33.95
N ALA A 229 14.84 40.72 -35.06
CA ALA A 229 14.56 41.27 -36.39
C ALA A 229 13.06 41.13 -36.73
N LYS A 230 12.40 42.25 -37.06
CA LYS A 230 11.12 42.24 -37.80
C LYS A 230 11.36 41.54 -39.14
N PRO A 231 10.35 40.88 -39.75
CA PRO A 231 10.51 40.34 -41.09
C PRO A 231 10.78 41.51 -42.04
N ASP A 232 12.01 41.61 -42.54
CA ASP A 232 12.32 42.58 -43.58
C ASP A 232 11.61 42.15 -44.87
N MET A 233 10.60 42.94 -45.22
CA MET A 233 9.92 42.92 -46.51
C MET A 233 10.94 43.06 -47.64
N PRO A 234 10.73 42.39 -48.79
CA PRO A 234 11.65 42.44 -49.91
C PRO A 234 11.85 43.87 -50.40
N LEU A 235 13.10 44.35 -50.41
CA LEU A 235 13.44 45.63 -51.00
C LEU A 235 13.19 45.54 -52.51
N ALA A 236 12.27 46.38 -52.97
CA ALA A 236 11.82 46.47 -54.34
C ALA A 236 12.98 46.65 -55.32
N ALA A 237 13.00 45.84 -56.36
CA ALA A 237 13.74 46.09 -57.58
C ALA A 237 13.16 47.31 -58.31
N ALA A 238 14.01 48.25 -58.73
CA ALA A 238 13.82 49.14 -59.89
C ALA A 238 15.05 50.08 -60.03
N PRO A 239 15.28 50.71 -61.18
CA PRO A 239 15.47 50.09 -62.50
C PRO A 239 16.64 50.73 -63.30
N GLN A 240 17.10 50.01 -64.33
CA GLN A 240 18.01 50.38 -65.44
C GLN A 240 19.48 50.66 -65.12
#